data_AF-D8INR0-F1
#
_entry.id   AF-D8INR0-F1
#
_cell.length_a   1.000
_cell.length_b   1.000
_cell.length_c   1.000
_cell.angle_alpha   90.00
_cell.angle_beta   90.00
_cell.angle_gamma   90.00
#
_symmetry.space_group_name_H-M   'P 1'
#
loop_
_entity.id
_entity.type
_entity.pdbx_description
1 polymer ?
#
loop_
_entity_poly.entity_id
_entity_poly.type
_entity_poly.pdbx_seq_one_letter_code
_entity_poly.pdbx_strand_id
1 'polypeptide(L)'
;MSASSKRFIFAASVLMATFSLLAPPALAQMAENTLREFTRCNSSFFSALASDTATQQAIGPVERKDGIAWIKVKDRKNAPANHVDFNPAITVGGLKLLGYFDEISDMEELGHYYYWGFVVEGSVENVIGNLRPLVSDADRLRGSGSDYARTELRSGNSGWRAVHTGSGTVPTANTIERAFIVEPMENNKNATRVSCSLQGSVSAQVLKTERPDLGPDELPAPPPPPAVLGKPPANVIAAVDAAAPQGSVWRPRFSKIVTMLSYGGSKPFKTIIEIDNVEGLLHVREHYTTSSYVERISLSGLAELGSQIYLNKAPMPPLAATELSLSLPATLDPGQTFHVRSSVQRTNDPKAKPVTISKTCTTGATVPANQIHRSLPGSATTLTCTQEGGTPREYAFLQDLGLALMTKEGDAQITYPEFALTR
;
A
#
# COMPACT_ATOMS: atom_id res chain seq x y z
N MET A 1 0.93 115.75 -14.23
CA MET A 1 2.14 114.91 -14.17
C MET A 1 2.27 114.35 -12.75
N SER A 2 2.35 113.02 -12.64
CA SER A 2 2.79 112.17 -11.49
C SER A 2 2.21 112.46 -10.09
N ALA A 3 1.28 111.68 -9.52
CA ALA A 3 1.37 110.29 -9.05
C ALA A 3 2.44 110.03 -7.97
N SER A 4 2.02 109.69 -6.75
CA SER A 4 2.62 108.62 -5.94
C SER A 4 1.63 108.13 -4.87
N SER A 5 1.34 106.84 -4.93
CA SER A 5 0.29 106.13 -4.20
C SER A 5 0.91 105.28 -3.08
N LYS A 6 0.33 105.34 -1.87
CA LYS A 6 0.75 104.56 -0.70
C LYS A 6 0.30 103.11 -0.85
N ARG A 7 1.22 102.15 -0.77
CA ARG A 7 0.93 100.71 -0.75
C ARG A 7 0.70 100.22 0.68
N PHE A 8 -0.46 99.58 0.89
CA PHE A 8 -0.75 98.70 2.02
C PHE A 8 -0.06 97.35 1.80
N ILE A 9 0.53 96.79 2.85
CA ILE A 9 1.07 95.42 2.88
C ILE A 9 -0.05 94.50 3.39
N PHE A 10 -0.51 93.58 2.54
CA PHE A 10 -1.35 92.45 2.94
C PHE A 10 -0.49 91.20 3.10
N ALA A 11 -0.69 90.49 4.21
CA ALA A 11 -0.11 89.20 4.54
C ALA A 11 -0.66 88.10 3.62
N ALA A 12 0.20 87.16 3.21
CA ALA A 12 -0.18 85.93 2.55
C ALA A 12 0.39 84.73 3.34
N SER A 13 -0.46 84.13 4.16
CA SER A 13 -0.20 82.81 4.76
C SER A 13 -0.44 81.74 3.70
N VAL A 14 0.60 81.02 3.32
CA VAL A 14 0.52 79.86 2.41
C VAL A 14 0.07 78.65 3.22
N LEU A 15 -1.14 78.16 2.93
CA LEU A 15 -1.68 76.90 3.44
C LEU A 15 -1.23 75.77 2.49
N MET A 16 -0.22 74.99 2.86
CA MET A 16 0.11 73.74 2.14
C MET A 16 -0.86 72.64 2.57
N ALA A 17 -1.81 72.30 1.69
CA ALA A 17 -2.64 71.11 1.83
C ALA A 17 -1.85 69.89 1.34
N THR A 18 -1.36 69.06 2.26
CA THR A 18 -0.85 67.72 1.97
C THR A 18 -2.01 66.78 1.65
N PHE A 19 -2.24 66.51 0.36
CA PHE A 19 -3.10 65.40 -0.06
C PHE A 19 -2.34 64.08 0.18
N SER A 20 -2.67 63.40 1.27
CA SER A 20 -2.29 62.00 1.47
C SER A 20 -3.10 61.15 0.48
N LEU A 21 -2.47 60.74 -0.62
CA LEU A 21 -3.00 59.69 -1.50
C LEU A 21 -3.00 58.38 -0.71
N LEU A 22 -4.14 58.04 -0.10
CA LEU A 22 -4.42 56.69 0.39
C LEU A 22 -4.50 55.78 -0.84
N ALA A 23 -3.40 55.09 -1.14
CA ALA A 23 -3.44 53.98 -2.09
C ALA A 23 -4.47 52.95 -1.57
N PRO A 24 -5.40 52.46 -2.41
CA PRO A 24 -6.29 51.37 -2.00
C PRO A 24 -5.43 50.18 -1.55
N PRO A 25 -5.88 49.41 -0.54
CA PRO A 25 -5.16 48.21 -0.13
C PRO A 25 -4.95 47.33 -1.36
N ALA A 26 -3.70 47.02 -1.66
CA ALA A 26 -3.37 46.08 -2.72
C ALA A 26 -4.09 44.78 -2.39
N LEU A 27 -4.95 44.31 -3.30
CA LEU A 27 -5.57 43.00 -3.16
C LEU A 27 -4.46 41.96 -3.05
N ALA A 28 -4.56 41.10 -2.04
CA ALA A 28 -3.65 39.99 -1.85
C ALA A 28 -3.71 39.10 -3.11
N GLN A 29 -2.60 39.04 -3.85
CA GLN A 29 -2.57 38.42 -5.18
C GLN A 29 -1.50 37.34 -5.23
N MET A 30 -1.87 36.18 -5.76
CA MET A 30 -0.91 35.13 -6.11
C MET A 30 -0.49 35.21 -7.58
N ALA A 31 0.79 34.95 -7.85
CA ALA A 31 1.27 34.86 -9.22
C ALA A 31 0.65 33.62 -9.91
N GLU A 32 0.19 33.79 -11.15
CA GLU A 32 -0.37 32.68 -11.93
C GLU A 32 0.62 31.52 -12.11
N ASN A 33 1.92 31.81 -12.19
CA ASN A 33 2.94 30.77 -12.27
C ASN A 33 2.98 29.89 -11.00
N THR A 34 2.78 30.48 -9.82
CA THR A 34 2.72 29.73 -8.55
C THR A 34 1.56 28.74 -8.56
N LEU A 35 0.37 29.19 -8.99
CA LEU A 35 -0.78 28.30 -9.13
C LEU A 35 -0.58 27.26 -10.23
N ARG A 36 0.05 27.63 -11.35
CA ARG A 36 0.36 26.69 -12.44
C ARG A 36 1.26 25.55 -11.98
N GLU A 37 2.33 25.88 -11.25
CA GLU A 37 3.24 24.88 -10.69
C GLU A 37 2.55 24.03 -9.61
N PHE A 38 1.63 24.60 -8.82
CA PHE A 38 0.75 23.83 -7.93
C PHE A 38 -0.03 22.73 -8.66
N THR A 39 -0.63 23.02 -9.83
CA THR A 39 -1.45 22.03 -10.57
C THR A 39 -0.68 20.80 -11.07
N ARG A 40 0.66 20.83 -11.04
CA ARG A 40 1.51 19.67 -11.37
C ARG A 40 1.54 18.63 -10.26
N CYS A 41 1.17 18.99 -9.03
CA CYS A 41 1.16 18.13 -7.85
C CYS A 41 2.51 17.52 -7.49
N ASN A 42 3.59 18.27 -7.71
CA ASN A 42 4.94 17.86 -7.38
C ASN A 42 5.69 18.99 -6.68
N SER A 43 7.00 18.80 -6.47
CA SER A 43 7.81 19.72 -5.70
C SER A 43 8.04 21.10 -6.34
N SER A 44 7.68 21.29 -7.62
CA SER A 44 7.88 22.58 -8.29
C SER A 44 7.06 23.70 -7.65
N PHE A 45 5.89 23.38 -7.07
CA PHE A 45 5.08 24.32 -6.30
C PHE A 45 5.88 25.03 -5.21
N PHE A 46 6.63 24.27 -4.40
CA PHE A 46 7.36 24.83 -3.27
C PHE A 46 8.50 25.76 -3.70
N SER A 47 9.14 25.45 -4.84
CA SER A 47 10.15 26.33 -5.43
C SER A 47 9.54 27.59 -6.07
N ALA A 48 8.36 27.46 -6.70
CA ALA A 48 7.63 28.59 -7.26
C ALA A 48 7.15 29.53 -6.15
N LEU A 49 6.55 28.97 -5.09
CA LEU A 49 6.14 29.73 -3.91
C LEU A 49 7.31 30.45 -3.26
N ALA A 50 8.49 29.81 -3.16
CA ALA A 50 9.69 30.43 -2.60
C ALA A 50 10.14 31.68 -3.37
N SER A 51 9.87 31.73 -4.67
CA SER A 51 10.21 32.84 -5.57
C SER A 51 9.13 33.93 -5.60
N ASP A 52 7.91 33.61 -5.18
CA ASP A 52 6.75 34.51 -5.18
C ASP A 52 6.62 35.26 -3.85
N THR A 53 7.47 36.27 -3.64
CA THR A 53 7.53 37.02 -2.38
C THR A 53 6.23 37.76 -2.05
N ALA A 54 5.47 38.19 -3.06
CA ALA A 54 4.20 38.89 -2.88
C ALA A 54 3.15 37.95 -2.28
N THR A 55 3.01 36.74 -2.83
CA THR A 55 2.15 35.70 -2.27
C THR A 55 2.52 35.35 -0.84
N GLN A 56 3.82 35.23 -0.55
CA GLN A 56 4.27 34.88 0.80
C GLN A 56 3.89 35.93 1.84
N GLN A 57 3.99 37.21 1.49
CA GLN A 57 3.57 38.32 2.35
C GLN A 57 2.05 38.30 2.61
N ALA A 58 1.27 37.79 1.66
CA ALA A 58 -0.19 37.72 1.76
C ALA A 58 -0.72 36.52 2.58
N ILE A 59 -0.01 35.38 2.60
CA ILE A 59 -0.55 34.11 3.14
C ILE A 59 -0.41 33.97 4.67
N GLY A 60 0.64 34.52 5.28
CA GLY A 60 0.71 34.71 6.74
C GLY A 60 1.49 33.67 7.56
N PRO A 61 1.44 32.34 7.28
CA PRO A 61 2.44 31.42 7.84
C PRO A 61 3.20 30.71 6.71
N VAL A 62 4.27 31.33 6.22
CA VAL A 62 5.18 30.68 5.26
C VAL A 62 6.48 30.31 5.94
N GLU A 63 6.88 29.05 5.82
CA GLU A 63 8.21 28.57 6.19
C GLU A 63 9.10 28.42 4.96
N ARG A 64 10.42 28.47 5.19
CA ARG A 64 11.44 28.41 4.14
C ARG A 64 12.59 27.53 4.56
N LYS A 65 13.09 26.74 3.63
CA LYS A 65 14.30 25.91 3.80
C LYS A 65 14.85 25.53 2.44
N ASP A 66 16.18 25.51 2.27
CA ASP A 66 16.86 24.93 1.10
C ASP A 66 16.28 25.32 -0.28
N GLY A 67 15.90 26.60 -0.45
CA GLY A 67 15.37 27.11 -1.72
C GLY A 67 13.88 26.81 -1.99
N ILE A 68 13.18 26.21 -1.04
CA ILE A 68 11.73 25.99 -1.08
C ILE A 68 10.99 26.82 -0.02
N ALA A 69 9.70 27.00 -0.22
CA ALA A 69 8.78 27.58 0.76
C ALA A 69 7.46 26.81 0.77
N TRP A 70 6.80 26.76 1.93
CA TRP A 70 5.50 26.12 2.10
C TRP A 70 4.62 26.90 3.07
N ILE A 71 3.31 26.74 2.90
CA ILE A 71 2.31 27.31 3.80
C ILE A 71 2.20 26.38 5.00
N LYS A 72 2.58 26.86 6.18
CA LYS A 72 2.59 26.08 7.41
C LYS A 72 1.19 25.98 8.00
N VAL A 73 0.71 24.75 8.15
CA VAL A 73 -0.46 24.43 8.98
C VAL A 73 0.00 24.04 10.40
N LYS A 74 -0.89 24.15 11.38
CA LYS A 74 -0.54 23.86 12.79
C LYS A 74 -0.32 22.37 13.01
N ASP A 75 -1.13 21.52 12.39
CA ASP A 75 -1.05 20.06 12.49
C ASP A 75 -1.71 19.43 11.25
N ARG A 76 -0.95 18.70 10.44
CA ARG A 76 -1.44 18.06 9.21
C ARG A 76 -2.36 16.86 9.47
N LYS A 77 -2.33 16.27 10.67
CA LYS A 77 -3.06 15.03 10.97
C LYS A 77 -4.47 15.26 11.51
N ASN A 78 -4.76 16.48 11.98
CA ASN A 78 -6.01 16.78 12.68
C ASN A 78 -6.69 18.04 12.13
N ALA A 79 -7.92 17.89 11.65
CA ALA A 79 -8.79 19.03 11.38
C ALA A 79 -9.30 19.66 12.70
N PRO A 80 -9.47 20.99 12.79
CA PRO A 80 -9.23 22.00 11.75
C PRO A 80 -7.79 22.55 11.73
N ALA A 81 -6.85 21.97 12.49
CA ALA A 81 -5.48 22.48 12.61
C ALA A 81 -4.62 22.27 11.35
N ASN A 82 -5.14 21.50 10.38
CA ASN A 82 -4.59 21.29 9.06
C ASN A 82 -4.98 22.37 8.04
N HIS A 83 -5.60 23.48 8.48
CA HIS A 83 -6.10 24.56 7.63
C HIS A 83 -5.53 25.94 8.02
N VAL A 84 -5.41 26.82 7.03
CA VAL A 84 -5.10 28.25 7.17
C VAL A 84 -6.12 29.05 6.36
N ASP A 85 -6.89 29.92 7.03
CA ASP A 85 -7.79 30.85 6.36
C ASP A 85 -7.03 32.05 5.80
N PHE A 86 -7.42 32.51 4.61
CA PHE A 86 -6.91 33.74 4.02
C PHE A 86 -7.88 34.90 4.28
N ASN A 87 -7.40 35.91 5.01
CA ASN A 87 -8.18 37.12 5.29
C ASN A 87 -7.30 38.37 5.13
N PRO A 88 -7.45 39.14 4.03
CA PRO A 88 -8.42 38.94 2.95
C PRO A 88 -8.10 37.73 2.06
N ALA A 89 -9.11 37.25 1.31
CA ALA A 89 -8.93 36.18 0.32
C ALA A 89 -7.87 36.56 -0.73
N ILE A 90 -7.15 35.56 -1.23
CA ILE A 90 -6.09 35.75 -2.23
C ILE A 90 -6.66 35.56 -3.63
N THR A 91 -6.38 36.47 -4.56
CA THR A 91 -6.84 36.36 -5.95
C THR A 91 -5.76 35.80 -6.87
N VAL A 92 -6.14 35.02 -7.88
CA VAL A 92 -5.26 34.51 -8.96
C VAL A 92 -6.07 34.07 -10.17
N GLY A 93 -5.79 34.64 -11.35
CA GLY A 93 -6.45 34.26 -12.61
C GLY A 93 -7.98 34.21 -12.54
N GLY A 94 -8.60 35.19 -11.87
CA GLY A 94 -10.06 35.24 -11.66
C GLY A 94 -10.60 34.35 -10.53
N LEU A 95 -9.77 33.53 -9.91
CA LEU A 95 -10.12 32.73 -8.72
C LEU A 95 -9.91 33.55 -7.44
N LYS A 96 -10.71 33.24 -6.41
CA LYS A 96 -10.52 33.71 -5.04
C LYS A 96 -10.26 32.52 -4.12
N LEU A 97 -9.06 32.46 -3.58
CA LEU A 97 -8.60 31.46 -2.63
C LEU A 97 -9.00 31.93 -1.22
N LEU A 98 -9.85 31.15 -0.56
CA LEU A 98 -10.37 31.41 0.78
C LEU A 98 -9.44 30.87 1.88
N GLY A 99 -8.60 29.89 1.54
CA GLY A 99 -7.68 29.28 2.47
C GLY A 99 -6.85 28.17 1.83
N TYR A 100 -5.98 27.57 2.63
CA TYR A 100 -5.12 26.46 2.27
C TYR A 100 -5.27 25.33 3.30
N PHE A 101 -5.26 24.09 2.84
CA PHE A 101 -5.19 22.90 3.68
C PHE A 101 -3.97 22.05 3.33
N ASP A 102 -3.50 21.33 4.32
CA ASP A 102 -2.46 20.32 4.14
C ASP A 102 -2.64 19.18 5.14
N GLU A 103 -2.93 17.99 4.62
CA GLU A 103 -3.53 16.90 5.35
C GLU A 103 -2.77 15.60 5.12
N ILE A 104 -2.53 14.88 6.22
CA ILE A 104 -2.02 13.51 6.22
C ILE A 104 -3.10 12.64 6.87
N SER A 105 -3.68 11.74 6.08
CA SER A 105 -4.64 10.75 6.55
C SER A 105 -4.00 9.37 6.56
N ASP A 106 -4.15 8.63 7.65
CA ASP A 106 -3.74 7.23 7.76
C ASP A 106 -4.98 6.35 7.55
N MET A 107 -5.01 5.61 6.44
CA MET A 107 -6.10 4.68 6.11
C MET A 107 -5.73 3.22 6.41
N GLU A 108 -4.88 3.01 7.42
CA GLU A 108 -4.46 1.70 7.92
C GLU A 108 -3.91 0.81 6.79
N GLU A 109 -4.66 -0.22 6.39
CA GLU A 109 -4.26 -1.18 5.35
C GLU A 109 -4.13 -0.54 3.95
N LEU A 110 -4.75 0.62 3.71
CA LEU A 110 -4.63 1.38 2.46
C LEU A 110 -3.43 2.34 2.45
N GLY A 111 -2.75 2.48 3.60
CA GLY A 111 -1.59 3.34 3.77
C GLY A 111 -1.92 4.81 4.00
N HIS A 112 -0.88 5.65 3.93
CA HIS A 112 -1.01 7.09 4.13
C HIS A 112 -1.38 7.84 2.85
N TYR A 113 -2.27 8.82 3.01
CA TYR A 113 -2.76 9.71 1.97
C TYR A 113 -2.33 11.13 2.31
N TYR A 114 -1.70 11.79 1.35
CA TYR A 114 -1.17 13.13 1.52
C TYR A 114 -1.94 14.07 0.60
N TYR A 115 -2.63 15.05 1.17
CA TYR A 115 -3.37 16.07 0.42
C TYR A 115 -2.84 17.46 0.73
N TRP A 116 -2.81 18.33 -0.28
CA TRP A 116 -2.55 19.74 -0.07
C TRP A 116 -3.23 20.57 -1.14
N GLY A 117 -3.67 21.77 -0.81
CA GLY A 117 -4.33 22.62 -1.78
C GLY A 117 -5.16 23.74 -1.17
N PHE A 118 -6.06 24.27 -1.99
CA PHE A 118 -6.78 25.50 -1.69
C PHE A 118 -8.27 25.26 -1.59
N VAL A 119 -8.91 26.02 -0.69
CA VAL A 119 -10.35 26.24 -0.70
C VAL A 119 -10.62 27.45 -1.59
N VAL A 120 -11.46 27.29 -2.60
CA VAL A 120 -11.74 28.31 -3.62
C VAL A 120 -13.21 28.71 -3.59
N GLU A 121 -13.49 30.01 -3.66
CA GLU A 121 -14.86 30.53 -3.74
C GLU A 121 -15.54 30.10 -5.06
N GLY A 122 -16.77 29.58 -4.97
CA GLY A 122 -17.61 29.21 -6.11
C GLY A 122 -17.91 27.72 -6.24
N SER A 123 -18.81 27.39 -7.16
CA SER A 123 -19.10 25.99 -7.54
C SER A 123 -17.98 25.41 -8.41
N VAL A 124 -17.94 24.08 -8.51
CA VAL A 124 -16.95 23.35 -9.32
C VAL A 124 -16.93 23.86 -10.76
N GLU A 125 -18.09 24.12 -11.38
CA GLU A 125 -18.19 24.60 -12.76
C GLU A 125 -17.55 25.97 -12.94
N ASN A 126 -17.83 26.90 -12.02
CA ASN A 126 -17.27 28.25 -12.05
C ASN A 126 -15.76 28.24 -11.80
N VAL A 127 -15.31 27.41 -10.86
CA VAL A 127 -13.89 27.26 -10.54
C VAL A 127 -13.14 26.64 -11.72
N ILE A 128 -13.65 25.57 -12.32
CA ILE A 128 -13.03 24.93 -13.49
C ILE A 128 -12.89 25.89 -14.68
N GLY A 129 -13.89 26.74 -14.92
CA GLY A 129 -13.86 27.72 -16.01
C GLY A 129 -12.65 28.66 -15.93
N ASN A 130 -12.33 29.15 -14.73
CA ASN A 130 -11.20 30.06 -14.49
C ASN A 130 -9.88 29.31 -14.24
N LEU A 131 -9.93 28.12 -13.66
CA LEU A 131 -8.74 27.33 -13.31
C LEU A 131 -8.10 26.65 -14.52
N ARG A 132 -8.89 26.20 -15.50
CA ARG A 132 -8.40 25.37 -16.62
C ARG A 132 -7.23 26.01 -17.42
N PRO A 133 -7.18 27.31 -17.71
CA PRO A 133 -6.01 27.96 -18.35
C PRO A 133 -4.71 27.91 -17.51
N LEU A 134 -4.83 27.69 -16.20
CA LEU A 134 -3.74 27.65 -15.25
C LEU A 134 -3.27 26.22 -14.98
N VAL A 135 -3.99 25.20 -15.46
CA VAL A 135 -3.66 23.78 -15.24
C VAL A 135 -2.60 23.31 -16.24
N SER A 136 -1.53 22.69 -15.72
CA SER A 136 -0.58 21.94 -16.54
C SER A 136 -1.26 20.69 -17.12
N ASP A 137 -1.10 20.46 -18.42
CA ASP A 137 -1.81 19.41 -19.18
C ASP A 137 -3.35 19.47 -19.02
N ALA A 138 -3.94 20.65 -19.19
CA ALA A 138 -5.38 20.89 -19.01
C ALA A 138 -6.30 19.89 -19.75
N ASP A 139 -5.89 19.36 -20.91
CA ASP A 139 -6.63 18.36 -21.69
C ASP A 139 -6.81 17.02 -20.95
N ARG A 140 -5.95 16.76 -19.95
CA ARG A 140 -6.03 15.57 -19.10
C ARG A 140 -6.92 15.78 -17.88
N LEU A 141 -7.31 17.01 -17.55
CA LEU A 141 -8.26 17.31 -16.48
C LEU A 141 -9.68 17.02 -16.97
N ARG A 142 -10.23 15.87 -16.54
CA ARG A 142 -11.51 15.35 -17.03
C ARG A 142 -12.50 15.19 -15.90
N GLY A 143 -13.78 15.44 -16.22
CA GLY A 143 -14.88 15.25 -15.28
C GLY A 143 -15.16 13.77 -15.02
N SER A 144 -15.49 13.44 -13.78
CA SER A 144 -15.92 12.13 -13.30
C SER A 144 -17.00 12.35 -12.23
N GLY A 145 -18.27 12.32 -12.61
CA GLY A 145 -19.37 12.68 -11.70
C GLY A 145 -19.36 14.18 -11.39
N SER A 146 -19.34 14.53 -10.10
CA SER A 146 -19.28 15.92 -9.60
C SER A 146 -17.88 16.53 -9.62
N ASP A 147 -16.85 15.72 -9.92
CA ASP A 147 -15.46 16.08 -9.69
C ASP A 147 -14.69 16.14 -11.00
N TYR A 148 -13.53 16.80 -11.00
CA TYR A 148 -12.57 16.76 -12.09
C TYR A 148 -11.23 16.25 -11.57
N ALA A 149 -10.57 15.38 -12.33
CA ALA A 149 -9.27 14.87 -11.95
C ALA A 149 -8.30 14.75 -13.14
N ARG A 150 -7.01 14.92 -12.83
CA ARG A 150 -5.86 14.53 -13.68
C ARG A 150 -4.98 13.61 -12.85
N THR A 151 -4.77 12.38 -13.30
CA THR A 151 -4.05 11.35 -12.52
C THR A 151 -2.84 10.77 -13.23
N GLU A 152 -1.87 10.35 -12.41
CA GLU A 152 -0.61 9.74 -12.82
C GLU A 152 -0.29 8.58 -11.90
N LEU A 153 0.20 7.48 -12.48
CA LEU A 153 0.66 6.31 -11.72
C LEU A 153 2.17 6.14 -11.85
N ARG A 154 2.77 5.67 -10.76
CA ARG A 154 4.15 5.21 -10.70
C ARG A 154 4.19 3.81 -10.12
N SER A 155 4.99 2.93 -10.71
CA SER A 155 5.19 1.55 -10.24
C SER A 155 6.67 1.34 -9.88
N GLY A 156 6.94 1.07 -8.61
CA GLY A 156 8.31 0.99 -8.10
C GLY A 156 9.14 2.23 -8.47
N ASN A 157 10.29 2.03 -9.12
CA ASN A 157 11.20 3.11 -9.52
C ASN A 157 10.92 3.68 -10.91
N SER A 158 9.80 3.36 -11.55
CA SER A 158 9.45 3.90 -12.88
C SER A 158 9.28 5.42 -12.85
N GLY A 159 9.25 6.05 -14.03
CA GLY A 159 8.71 7.41 -14.17
C GLY A 159 7.19 7.46 -13.93
N TRP A 160 6.67 8.67 -13.78
CA TRP A 160 5.23 8.94 -13.74
C TRP A 160 4.59 8.70 -15.10
N ARG A 161 3.47 7.98 -15.12
CA ARG A 161 2.70 7.68 -16.32
C ARG A 161 1.30 8.28 -16.20
N ALA A 162 0.89 9.05 -17.20
CA ALA A 162 -0.47 9.53 -17.31
C ALA A 162 -1.46 8.36 -17.37
N VAL A 163 -2.50 8.41 -16.55
CA VAL A 163 -3.64 7.48 -16.60
C VAL A 163 -4.95 8.27 -16.50
N HIS A 164 -6.06 7.55 -16.65
CA HIS A 164 -7.38 8.09 -16.38
C HIS A 164 -8.08 7.21 -15.36
N THR A 165 -8.06 7.68 -14.12
CA THR A 165 -8.75 7.10 -12.97
C THR A 165 -9.72 8.18 -12.47
N GLY A 166 -10.95 7.79 -12.10
CA GLY A 166 -11.90 8.72 -11.48
C GLY A 166 -11.43 9.11 -10.07
N SER A 167 -11.97 10.21 -9.52
CA SER A 167 -11.79 10.53 -8.10
C SER A 167 -12.24 9.32 -7.25
N GLY A 168 -11.47 8.99 -6.20
CA GLY A 168 -11.77 7.85 -5.32
C GLY A 168 -11.31 6.47 -5.82
N THR A 169 -10.54 6.37 -6.90
CA THR A 169 -9.92 5.08 -7.29
C THR A 169 -8.79 4.74 -6.33
N VAL A 170 -8.83 3.55 -5.71
CA VAL A 170 -7.76 3.08 -4.82
C VAL A 170 -6.60 2.53 -5.65
N PRO A 171 -5.35 2.95 -5.39
CA PRO A 171 -4.18 2.43 -6.08
C PRO A 171 -4.04 0.91 -5.90
N THR A 172 -3.69 0.22 -6.98
CA THR A 172 -3.33 -1.20 -6.90
C THR A 172 -2.06 -1.40 -6.07
N ALA A 173 -1.90 -2.57 -5.44
CA ALA A 173 -0.72 -2.87 -4.63
C ALA A 173 0.60 -2.57 -5.39
N ASN A 174 1.57 -1.94 -4.72
CA ASN A 174 2.85 -1.48 -5.26
C ASN A 174 2.78 -0.36 -6.31
N THR A 175 1.66 0.36 -6.38
CA THR A 175 1.54 1.57 -7.19
C THR A 175 1.34 2.80 -6.32
N ILE A 176 1.86 3.91 -6.80
CA ILE A 176 1.65 5.24 -6.23
C ILE A 176 0.84 6.03 -7.24
N GLU A 177 -0.23 6.64 -6.77
CA GLU A 177 -1.00 7.59 -7.55
C GLU A 177 -0.70 9.02 -7.10
N ARG A 178 -0.55 9.89 -8.10
CA ARG A 178 -0.57 11.33 -7.95
C ARG A 178 -1.80 11.87 -8.67
N ALA A 179 -2.60 12.68 -8.00
CA ALA A 179 -3.78 13.29 -8.61
C ALA A 179 -3.82 14.81 -8.37
N PHE A 180 -4.28 15.53 -9.37
CA PHE A 180 -4.84 16.87 -9.22
C PHE A 180 -6.37 16.75 -9.26
N ILE A 181 -7.07 17.22 -8.24
CA ILE A 181 -8.50 16.99 -8.01
C ILE A 181 -9.21 18.33 -7.79
N VAL A 182 -10.40 18.49 -8.38
CA VAL A 182 -11.31 19.60 -8.15
C VAL A 182 -12.67 19.01 -7.79
N GLU A 183 -13.11 19.24 -6.56
CA GLU A 183 -14.29 18.58 -5.98
C GLU A 183 -15.11 19.56 -5.12
N PRO A 184 -16.43 19.37 -4.97
CA PRO A 184 -17.24 20.21 -4.10
C PRO A 184 -16.83 20.02 -2.63
N MET A 185 -16.88 21.09 -1.83
CA MET A 185 -16.76 20.93 -0.39
C MET A 185 -18.04 20.31 0.20
N GLU A 186 -17.92 19.20 0.94
CA GLU A 186 -19.05 18.50 1.56
C GLU A 186 -19.95 19.42 2.41
N ASN A 187 -19.33 20.34 3.16
CA ASN A 187 -20.00 21.22 4.12
C ASN A 187 -20.17 22.67 3.61
N ASN A 188 -19.81 22.98 2.36
CA ASN A 188 -19.95 24.34 1.82
C ASN A 188 -20.18 24.32 0.29
N LYS A 189 -21.45 24.46 -0.12
CA LYS A 189 -21.83 24.47 -1.54
C LYS A 189 -21.32 25.67 -2.34
N ASN A 190 -20.85 26.72 -1.66
CA ASN A 190 -20.27 27.92 -2.28
C ASN A 190 -18.73 27.88 -2.30
N ALA A 191 -18.13 26.73 -1.97
CA ALA A 191 -16.70 26.53 -2.04
C ALA A 191 -16.35 25.21 -2.73
N THR A 192 -15.21 25.23 -3.41
CA THR A 192 -14.64 24.10 -4.14
C THR A 192 -13.27 23.79 -3.54
N ARG A 193 -12.99 22.50 -3.32
CA ARG A 193 -11.67 22.03 -2.91
C ARG A 193 -10.85 21.75 -4.17
N VAL A 194 -9.70 22.42 -4.29
CA VAL A 194 -8.74 22.22 -5.37
C VAL A 194 -7.48 21.65 -4.76
N SER A 195 -7.21 20.38 -5.00
CA SER A 195 -6.22 19.61 -4.25
C SER A 195 -5.22 18.88 -5.15
N CYS A 196 -4.05 18.65 -4.58
CA CYS A 196 -3.12 17.63 -5.01
C CYS A 196 -3.14 16.47 -4.01
N SER A 197 -2.99 15.25 -4.51
CA SER A 197 -2.87 14.06 -3.68
C SER A 197 -1.69 13.16 -4.06
N LEU A 198 -1.14 12.48 -3.05
CA LEU A 198 -0.26 11.31 -3.20
C LEU A 198 -0.80 10.17 -2.35
N GLN A 199 -1.07 9.03 -2.97
CA GLN A 199 -1.72 7.88 -2.31
C GLN A 199 -1.21 6.52 -2.83
N GLY A 200 -1.47 5.47 -2.06
CA GLY A 200 -1.01 4.10 -2.34
C GLY A 200 0.30 3.77 -1.64
N SER A 201 1.23 3.10 -2.33
CA SER A 201 2.52 2.66 -1.76
C SER A 201 3.56 3.79 -1.65
N VAL A 202 3.17 4.93 -1.07
CA VAL A 202 4.01 6.13 -0.94
C VAL A 202 5.14 5.88 0.05
N SER A 203 6.39 5.97 -0.42
CA SER A 203 7.57 5.79 0.42
C SER A 203 8.16 7.13 0.90
N ALA A 204 8.94 7.09 1.99
CA ALA A 204 9.69 8.25 2.46
C ALA A 204 10.60 8.87 1.38
N GLN A 205 11.16 8.07 0.46
CA GLN A 205 11.98 8.59 -0.64
C GLN A 205 11.15 9.37 -1.67
N VAL A 206 9.93 8.91 -1.95
CA VAL A 206 9.01 9.61 -2.85
C VAL A 206 8.58 10.92 -2.20
N LEU A 207 8.22 10.92 -0.92
CA LEU A 207 7.85 12.14 -0.20
C LEU A 207 8.99 13.16 -0.13
N LYS A 208 10.23 12.74 0.11
CA LYS A 208 11.39 13.65 0.05
C LYS A 208 11.54 14.34 -1.32
N THR A 209 11.06 13.72 -2.39
CA THR A 209 11.15 14.25 -3.76
C THR A 209 9.94 15.11 -4.13
N GLU A 210 8.73 14.66 -3.81
CA GLU A 210 7.46 15.27 -4.23
C GLU A 210 6.89 16.24 -3.19
N ARG A 211 7.18 16.02 -1.90
CA ARG A 211 6.75 16.76 -0.72
C ARG A 211 7.94 17.15 0.18
N PRO A 212 8.90 17.94 -0.34
CA PRO A 212 10.09 18.34 0.41
C PRO A 212 9.80 19.25 1.61
N ASP A 213 8.54 19.67 1.78
CA ASP A 213 8.02 20.42 2.93
C ASP A 213 7.75 19.55 4.17
N LEU A 214 7.75 18.22 4.04
CA LEU A 214 7.50 17.30 5.16
C LEU A 214 8.76 17.10 6.01
N GLY A 215 8.58 17.19 7.33
CA GLY A 215 9.60 16.86 8.32
C GLY A 215 9.79 15.34 8.50
N PRO A 216 10.90 14.90 9.12
CA PRO A 216 11.16 13.48 9.36
C PRO A 216 10.05 12.74 10.11
N ASP A 217 9.39 13.39 11.06
CA ASP A 217 8.31 12.83 11.88
C ASP A 217 6.96 12.71 11.12
N GLU A 218 6.90 13.26 9.91
CA GLU A 218 5.74 13.22 9.00
C GLU A 218 5.93 12.20 7.86
N LEU A 219 7.13 11.61 7.75
CA LEU A 219 7.42 10.55 6.81
C LEU A 219 6.91 9.20 7.36
N PRO A 220 6.46 8.29 6.49
CA PRO A 220 6.10 6.94 6.91
C PRO A 220 7.34 6.27 7.49
N ALA A 221 7.14 5.52 8.58
CA ALA A 221 8.22 4.70 9.13
C ALA A 221 8.78 3.80 8.03
N PRO A 222 10.10 3.57 7.99
CA PRO A 222 10.65 2.58 7.06
C PRO A 222 9.91 1.26 7.30
N PRO A 223 9.48 0.57 6.23
CA PRO A 223 8.82 -0.71 6.40
C PRO A 223 9.74 -1.60 7.25
N PRO A 224 9.20 -2.35 8.22
CA PRO A 224 10.01 -3.28 8.98
C PRO A 224 10.77 -4.17 8.00
N PRO A 225 12.03 -4.54 8.31
CA PRO A 225 12.78 -5.42 7.44
C PRO A 225 11.94 -6.65 7.12
N PRO A 226 11.99 -7.15 5.87
CA PRO A 226 11.20 -8.29 5.47
C PRO A 226 11.43 -9.42 6.46
N ALA A 227 10.37 -9.80 7.19
CA ALA A 227 10.45 -10.91 8.11
C ALA A 227 10.67 -12.16 7.25
N VAL A 228 11.82 -12.79 7.43
CA VAL A 228 12.15 -14.06 6.77
C VAL A 228 11.46 -15.16 7.55
N LEU A 229 10.97 -16.19 6.86
CA LEU A 229 10.43 -17.38 7.52
C LEU A 229 11.50 -17.97 8.45
N GLY A 230 11.29 -17.81 9.76
CA GLY A 230 12.20 -18.30 10.79
C GLY A 230 12.07 -19.80 11.02
N LYS A 231 13.01 -20.38 11.77
CA LYS A 231 12.88 -21.75 12.29
C LYS A 231 11.62 -21.84 13.18
N PRO A 232 10.85 -22.95 13.14
CA PRO A 232 9.73 -23.12 14.04
C PRO A 232 10.15 -23.03 15.52
N PRO A 233 9.30 -22.54 16.43
CA PRO A 233 9.60 -22.46 17.85
C PRO A 233 9.96 -23.82 18.46
N ALA A 234 10.80 -23.82 19.49
CA ALA A 234 11.30 -25.06 20.11
C ALA A 234 10.18 -25.97 20.65
N ASN A 235 9.11 -25.40 21.20
CA ASN A 235 7.94 -26.16 21.67
C ASN A 235 7.19 -26.83 20.51
N VAL A 236 7.12 -26.18 19.34
CA VAL A 236 6.53 -26.76 18.14
C VAL A 236 7.38 -27.93 17.64
N ILE A 237 8.71 -27.76 17.60
CA ILE A 237 9.62 -28.85 17.23
C ILE A 237 9.49 -30.04 18.20
N ALA A 238 9.43 -29.79 19.51
CA ALA A 238 9.24 -30.85 20.49
C ALA A 238 7.93 -31.64 20.28
N ALA A 239 6.84 -30.96 19.91
CA ALA A 239 5.58 -31.62 19.57
C ALA A 239 5.69 -32.49 18.30
N VAL A 240 6.45 -32.03 17.29
CA VAL A 240 6.76 -32.83 16.10
C VAL A 240 7.59 -34.07 16.48
N ASP A 241 8.65 -33.91 17.26
CA ASP A 241 9.52 -35.02 17.67
C ASP A 241 8.79 -36.07 18.50
N ALA A 242 7.86 -35.65 19.36
CA ALA A 242 7.04 -36.55 20.15
C ALA A 242 6.04 -37.36 19.30
N ALA A 243 5.38 -36.73 18.33
CA ALA A 243 4.37 -37.39 17.49
C ALA A 243 4.97 -38.15 16.29
N ALA A 244 6.10 -37.70 15.78
CA ALA A 244 6.83 -38.28 14.65
C ALA A 244 8.31 -38.40 15.00
N PRO A 245 8.71 -39.43 15.78
CA PRO A 245 10.10 -39.69 16.10
C PRO A 245 10.97 -39.85 14.84
N GLN A 246 12.27 -39.61 14.99
CA GLN A 246 13.23 -39.82 13.90
C GLN A 246 13.14 -41.25 13.36
N GLY A 247 13.11 -41.39 12.03
CA GLY A 247 12.94 -42.68 11.34
C GLY A 247 11.50 -43.18 11.22
N SER A 248 10.50 -42.50 11.82
CA SER A 248 9.09 -42.81 11.60
C SER A 248 8.67 -42.57 10.13
N VAL A 249 7.55 -43.18 9.73
CA VAL A 249 7.01 -43.03 8.37
C VAL A 249 6.66 -41.57 8.03
N TRP A 250 6.40 -40.74 9.05
CA TRP A 250 6.03 -39.33 8.94
C TRP A 250 7.20 -38.38 8.70
N ARG A 251 8.45 -38.88 8.75
CA ARG A 251 9.64 -38.06 8.51
C ARG A 251 10.09 -38.20 7.06
N PRO A 252 10.51 -37.09 6.41
CA PRO A 252 11.04 -37.14 5.06
C PRO A 252 12.30 -38.01 4.97
N ARG A 253 12.38 -38.85 3.93
CA ARG A 253 13.49 -39.78 3.65
C ARG A 253 14.11 -39.57 2.28
N PHE A 254 14.16 -38.31 1.87
CA PHE A 254 14.79 -37.84 0.64
C PHE A 254 15.57 -36.56 0.95
N SER A 255 16.45 -36.14 0.05
CA SER A 255 17.17 -34.87 0.16
C SER A 255 16.41 -33.74 -0.53
N LYS A 256 16.01 -33.93 -1.79
CA LYS A 256 15.28 -32.93 -2.58
C LYS A 256 14.28 -33.52 -3.56
N ILE A 257 13.13 -32.88 -3.71
CA ILE A 257 12.14 -33.15 -4.77
C ILE A 257 11.89 -31.85 -5.55
N VAL A 258 11.76 -31.98 -6.86
CA VAL A 258 11.23 -30.92 -7.73
C VAL A 258 10.10 -31.53 -8.55
N THR A 259 8.90 -30.97 -8.47
CA THR A 259 7.72 -31.49 -9.16
C THR A 259 6.88 -30.36 -9.73
N MET A 260 6.16 -30.64 -10.81
CA MET A 260 5.14 -29.73 -11.32
C MET A 260 3.78 -30.24 -10.87
N LEU A 261 3.05 -29.43 -10.08
CA LEU A 261 1.65 -29.66 -9.76
C LEU A 261 0.77 -29.10 -10.88
N SER A 262 -0.24 -29.86 -11.29
CA SER A 262 -1.28 -29.44 -12.22
C SER A 262 -2.65 -29.56 -11.54
N TYR A 263 -3.31 -28.43 -11.33
CA TYR A 263 -4.63 -28.32 -10.72
C TYR A 263 -5.73 -28.25 -11.80
N GLY A 264 -6.72 -29.14 -11.70
CA GLY A 264 -7.79 -29.30 -12.70
C GLY A 264 -9.15 -28.71 -12.31
N GLY A 265 -9.23 -27.82 -11.31
CA GLY A 265 -10.50 -27.20 -10.90
C GLY A 265 -11.00 -26.12 -11.87
N SER A 266 -12.00 -25.34 -11.43
CA SER A 266 -12.66 -24.30 -12.24
C SER A 266 -11.71 -23.22 -12.80
N LYS A 267 -10.58 -23.00 -12.14
CA LYS A 267 -9.47 -22.16 -12.60
C LYS A 267 -8.20 -23.02 -12.65
N PRO A 268 -7.94 -23.73 -13.76
CA PRO A 268 -6.81 -24.63 -13.83
C PRO A 268 -5.49 -23.84 -13.83
N PHE A 269 -4.49 -24.38 -13.15
CA PHE A 269 -3.15 -23.79 -13.12
C PHE A 269 -2.09 -24.87 -12.97
N LYS A 270 -0.85 -24.49 -13.26
CA LYS A 270 0.33 -25.30 -13.00
C LYS A 270 1.30 -24.50 -12.14
N THR A 271 1.99 -25.17 -11.22
CA THR A 271 2.98 -24.56 -10.34
C THR A 271 4.15 -25.51 -10.15
N ILE A 272 5.35 -24.97 -10.11
CA ILE A 272 6.55 -25.75 -9.77
C ILE A 272 6.68 -25.76 -8.26
N ILE A 273 6.93 -26.94 -7.69
CA ILE A 273 7.12 -27.13 -6.26
C ILE A 273 8.51 -27.72 -6.05
N GLU A 274 9.34 -26.99 -5.31
CA GLU A 274 10.61 -27.48 -4.77
C GLU A 274 10.40 -27.89 -3.32
N ILE A 275 10.93 -29.05 -2.93
CA ILE A 275 10.82 -29.57 -1.57
C ILE A 275 12.19 -30.04 -1.12
N ASP A 276 12.74 -29.40 -0.11
CA ASP A 276 13.98 -29.80 0.54
C ASP A 276 13.67 -30.44 1.91
N ASN A 277 14.43 -31.47 2.27
CA ASN A 277 14.41 -32.01 3.63
C ASN A 277 15.46 -31.28 4.48
N VAL A 278 14.99 -30.54 5.48
CA VAL A 278 15.85 -29.81 6.41
C VAL A 278 15.51 -30.27 7.82
N GLU A 279 16.46 -30.90 8.50
CA GLU A 279 16.31 -31.33 9.90
C GLU A 279 15.05 -32.22 10.12
N GLY A 280 14.65 -33.02 9.12
CA GLY A 280 13.48 -33.90 9.21
C GLY A 280 12.13 -33.18 9.04
N LEU A 281 12.13 -31.99 8.43
CA LEU A 281 10.96 -31.22 8.02
C LEU A 281 11.02 -30.90 6.53
N LEU A 282 9.87 -30.66 5.93
CA LEU A 282 9.75 -30.21 4.55
C LEU A 282 9.87 -28.70 4.49
N HIS A 283 10.85 -28.21 3.73
CA HIS A 283 10.94 -26.83 3.28
C HIS A 283 10.44 -26.78 1.84
N VAL A 284 9.25 -26.23 1.66
CA VAL A 284 8.53 -26.24 0.38
C VAL A 284 8.57 -24.84 -0.23
N ARG A 285 8.89 -24.74 -1.53
CA ARG A 285 8.73 -23.52 -2.32
C ARG A 285 7.79 -23.77 -3.50
N GLU A 286 6.67 -23.06 -3.54
CA GLU A 286 5.64 -23.14 -4.56
C GLU A 286 5.72 -21.92 -5.49
N HIS A 287 6.02 -22.12 -6.77
CA HIS A 287 6.21 -21.07 -7.77
C HIS A 287 4.96 -20.84 -8.63
N TYR A 288 4.16 -19.83 -8.28
CA TYR A 288 2.99 -19.45 -9.07
C TYR A 288 3.34 -18.59 -10.27
N THR A 289 4.37 -17.74 -10.15
CA THR A 289 4.98 -16.99 -11.25
C THR A 289 6.49 -16.84 -11.02
N THR A 290 7.20 -16.19 -11.95
CA THR A 290 8.63 -15.85 -11.78
C THR A 290 8.88 -14.83 -10.66
N SER A 291 7.84 -14.14 -10.19
CA SER A 291 7.92 -13.09 -9.17
C SER A 291 7.05 -13.36 -7.95
N SER A 292 6.19 -14.38 -7.97
CA SER A 292 5.30 -14.72 -6.87
C SER A 292 5.43 -16.19 -6.50
N TYR A 293 5.79 -16.44 -5.25
CA TYR A 293 6.01 -17.77 -4.71
C TYR A 293 5.67 -17.84 -3.23
N VAL A 294 5.46 -19.03 -2.72
CA VAL A 294 5.20 -19.29 -1.30
C VAL A 294 6.27 -20.21 -0.76
N GLU A 295 6.83 -19.87 0.40
CA GLU A 295 7.69 -20.76 1.17
C GLU A 295 6.89 -21.32 2.35
N ARG A 296 7.04 -22.61 2.64
CA ARG A 296 6.40 -23.28 3.78
C ARG A 296 7.38 -24.18 4.51
N ILE A 297 7.19 -24.31 5.82
CA ILE A 297 7.79 -25.36 6.62
C ILE A 297 6.66 -26.29 7.08
N SER A 298 6.79 -27.59 6.86
CA SER A 298 5.76 -28.55 7.27
C SER A 298 6.32 -29.91 7.69
N LEU A 299 5.55 -30.66 8.48
CA LEU A 299 5.73 -32.09 8.67
C LEU A 299 4.92 -32.84 7.61
N SER A 300 5.60 -33.64 6.78
CA SER A 300 4.98 -34.54 5.79
C SER A 300 4.04 -33.88 4.77
N GLY A 301 3.99 -32.55 4.66
CA GLY A 301 3.00 -31.84 3.85
C GLY A 301 1.60 -31.81 4.47
N LEU A 302 1.46 -32.26 5.72
CA LEU A 302 0.17 -32.36 6.43
C LEU A 302 0.06 -31.38 7.60
N ALA A 303 1.13 -31.08 8.32
CA ALA A 303 1.12 -30.09 9.39
C ALA A 303 2.00 -28.89 9.02
N GLU A 304 1.37 -27.76 8.70
CA GLU A 304 2.09 -26.52 8.41
C GLU A 304 2.60 -25.90 9.72
N LEU A 305 3.89 -25.59 9.76
CA LEU A 305 4.59 -25.01 10.90
C LEU A 305 4.94 -23.54 10.67
N GLY A 306 4.94 -23.11 9.41
CA GLY A 306 5.04 -21.72 9.04
C GLY A 306 4.99 -21.52 7.53
N SER A 307 4.65 -20.31 7.11
CA SER A 307 4.60 -19.92 5.72
C SER A 307 4.95 -18.45 5.50
N GLN A 308 5.49 -18.17 4.32
CA GLN A 308 5.88 -16.85 3.87
C GLN A 308 5.48 -16.69 2.41
N ILE A 309 4.63 -15.71 2.14
CA ILE A 309 4.16 -15.41 0.78
C ILE A 309 5.02 -14.29 0.21
N TYR A 310 5.47 -14.44 -1.02
CA TYR A 310 6.13 -13.39 -1.79
C TYR A 310 5.24 -13.03 -2.97
N LEU A 311 4.84 -11.76 -3.07
CA LEU A 311 4.09 -11.21 -4.20
C LEU A 311 4.96 -10.20 -4.92
N ASN A 312 5.25 -10.43 -6.19
CA ASN A 312 6.15 -9.57 -6.97
C ASN A 312 7.51 -9.34 -6.28
N LYS A 313 8.06 -10.39 -5.65
CA LYS A 313 9.29 -10.41 -4.85
C LYS A 313 9.22 -9.62 -3.53
N ALA A 314 8.06 -9.07 -3.18
CA ALA A 314 7.82 -8.45 -1.89
C ALA A 314 7.25 -9.47 -0.90
N PRO A 315 7.86 -9.66 0.27
CA PRO A 315 7.34 -10.58 1.28
C PRO A 315 6.14 -9.97 2.00
N MET A 316 5.11 -10.78 2.20
CA MET A 316 3.99 -10.53 3.10
C MET A 316 4.40 -10.81 4.56
N PRO A 317 3.60 -10.45 5.57
CA PRO A 317 3.80 -10.96 6.94
C PRO A 317 3.89 -12.49 7.00
N PRO A 318 4.93 -13.09 7.61
CA PRO A 318 5.03 -14.54 7.78
C PRO A 318 4.01 -15.02 8.80
N LEU A 319 3.51 -16.23 8.58
CA LEU A 319 2.76 -16.98 9.59
C LEU A 319 3.68 -18.04 10.19
N ALA A 320 3.65 -18.18 11.52
CA ALA A 320 4.35 -19.25 12.21
C ALA A 320 3.43 -19.93 13.22
N ALA A 321 3.56 -21.24 13.34
CA ALA A 321 2.92 -21.98 14.43
C ALA A 321 3.54 -21.56 15.77
N THR A 322 2.70 -21.17 16.71
CA THR A 322 3.07 -20.90 18.10
C THR A 322 2.79 -22.10 18.99
N GLU A 323 1.79 -22.91 18.63
CA GLU A 323 1.42 -24.15 19.29
C GLU A 323 1.09 -25.23 18.27
N LEU A 324 1.38 -26.48 18.61
CA LEU A 324 1.10 -27.64 17.76
C LEU A 324 0.67 -28.83 18.63
N SER A 325 -0.42 -29.48 18.21
CA SER A 325 -0.87 -30.76 18.74
C SER A 325 -1.06 -31.72 17.58
N LEU A 326 -0.36 -32.86 17.66
CA LEU A 326 -0.36 -33.92 16.67
C LEU A 326 -0.73 -35.23 17.34
N SER A 327 -1.70 -35.93 16.78
CA SER A 327 -1.92 -37.36 17.02
C SER A 327 -1.68 -38.04 15.69
N LEU A 328 -0.65 -38.88 15.59
CA LEU A 328 -0.26 -39.60 14.38
C LEU A 328 -0.16 -41.10 14.70
N PRO A 329 -0.73 -41.99 13.87
CA PRO A 329 -0.61 -43.42 14.09
C PRO A 329 0.81 -43.89 13.77
N ALA A 330 1.27 -44.93 14.49
CA ALA A 330 2.59 -45.52 14.25
C ALA A 330 2.65 -46.31 12.93
N THR A 331 1.50 -46.87 12.52
CA THR A 331 1.27 -47.56 11.25
C THR A 331 0.30 -46.76 10.38
N LEU A 332 0.08 -47.20 9.15
CA LEU A 332 -0.86 -46.58 8.20
C LEU A 332 -1.93 -47.59 7.80
N ASP A 333 -2.49 -48.29 8.80
CA ASP A 333 -3.52 -49.29 8.58
C ASP A 333 -4.83 -48.60 8.16
N PRO A 334 -5.61 -49.16 7.22
CA PRO A 334 -6.85 -48.52 6.75
C PRO A 334 -7.84 -48.23 7.89
N GLY A 335 -8.47 -47.06 7.86
CA GLY A 335 -9.50 -46.62 8.81
C GLY A 335 -8.97 -45.94 10.07
N GLN A 336 -7.66 -45.83 10.26
CA GLN A 336 -7.08 -45.06 11.36
C GLN A 336 -7.34 -43.57 11.16
N THR A 337 -7.75 -42.89 12.23
CA THR A 337 -7.98 -41.44 12.23
C THR A 337 -6.92 -40.74 13.06
N PHE A 338 -6.51 -39.56 12.60
CA PHE A 338 -5.44 -38.79 13.20
C PHE A 338 -5.71 -37.29 13.06
N HIS A 339 -5.12 -36.49 13.94
CA HIS A 339 -5.48 -35.08 14.11
C HIS A 339 -4.25 -34.18 14.09
N VAL A 340 -4.38 -33.06 13.39
CA VAL A 340 -3.39 -31.98 13.34
C VAL A 340 -4.09 -30.70 13.77
N ARG A 341 -3.61 -30.10 14.86
CA ARG A 341 -4.09 -28.79 15.32
C ARG A 341 -2.90 -27.87 15.52
N SER A 342 -2.93 -26.71 14.86
CA SER A 342 -1.90 -25.68 14.98
C SER A 342 -2.53 -24.35 15.35
N SER A 343 -1.87 -23.59 16.21
CA SER A 343 -2.17 -22.17 16.44
C SER A 343 -1.12 -21.37 15.70
N VAL A 344 -1.53 -20.53 14.74
CA VAL A 344 -0.62 -19.74 13.89
C VAL A 344 -0.81 -18.25 14.10
N GLN A 345 0.28 -17.50 14.08
CA GLN A 345 0.27 -16.04 14.28
C GLN A 345 1.21 -15.35 13.29
N ARG A 346 0.91 -14.09 12.95
CA ARG A 346 1.84 -13.24 12.20
C ARG A 346 3.03 -12.87 13.07
N THR A 347 4.25 -13.17 12.61
CA THR A 347 5.46 -13.01 13.45
C THR A 347 5.95 -11.57 13.56
N ASN A 348 5.52 -10.69 12.66
CA ASN A 348 5.88 -9.27 12.65
C ASN A 348 4.83 -8.38 13.36
N ASP A 349 3.75 -8.96 13.88
CA ASP A 349 2.72 -8.25 14.63
C ASP A 349 2.44 -8.97 15.96
N PRO A 350 3.05 -8.52 17.07
CA PRO A 350 2.84 -9.10 18.39
C PRO A 350 1.39 -9.02 18.89
N LYS A 351 0.57 -8.13 18.30
CA LYS A 351 -0.84 -7.94 18.66
C LYS A 351 -1.78 -8.80 17.81
N ALA A 352 -1.29 -9.41 16.73
CA ALA A 352 -2.11 -10.27 15.88
C ALA A 352 -2.66 -11.44 16.71
N LYS A 353 -3.98 -11.65 16.67
CA LYS A 353 -4.57 -12.80 17.39
C LYS A 353 -4.17 -14.10 16.69
N PRO A 354 -3.73 -15.14 17.43
CA PRO A 354 -3.50 -16.45 16.84
C PRO A 354 -4.78 -17.02 16.23
N VAL A 355 -4.64 -17.68 15.08
CA VAL A 355 -5.70 -18.41 14.40
C VAL A 355 -5.44 -19.90 14.58
N THR A 356 -6.45 -20.65 15.03
CA THR A 356 -6.34 -22.10 15.13
C THR A 356 -6.75 -22.75 13.81
N ILE A 357 -5.90 -23.64 13.29
CA ILE A 357 -6.17 -24.49 12.14
C ILE A 357 -6.19 -25.94 12.63
N SER A 358 -7.36 -26.58 12.50
CA SER A 358 -7.57 -27.98 12.86
C SER A 358 -7.88 -28.81 11.61
N LYS A 359 -7.27 -29.99 11.50
CA LYS A 359 -7.49 -30.95 10.42
C LYS A 359 -7.57 -32.36 10.99
N THR A 360 -8.57 -33.10 10.54
CA THR A 360 -8.73 -34.53 10.83
C THR A 360 -8.49 -35.31 9.55
N CYS A 361 -7.69 -36.36 9.62
CA CYS A 361 -7.36 -37.22 8.49
C CYS A 361 -7.69 -38.68 8.82
N THR A 362 -8.16 -39.42 7.82
CA THR A 362 -8.40 -40.87 7.91
C THR A 362 -7.58 -41.59 6.85
N THR A 363 -6.89 -42.66 7.25
CA THR A 363 -6.11 -43.52 6.35
C THR A 363 -7.04 -44.41 5.53
N GLY A 364 -6.72 -44.56 4.25
CA GLY A 364 -7.45 -45.40 3.31
C GLY A 364 -6.62 -46.58 2.83
N ALA A 365 -6.83 -46.99 1.59
CA ALA A 365 -6.13 -48.11 0.99
C ALA A 365 -4.66 -47.79 0.70
N THR A 366 -3.83 -48.83 0.72
CA THR A 366 -2.47 -48.75 0.19
C THR A 366 -2.49 -49.09 -1.29
N VAL A 367 -1.90 -48.21 -2.11
CA VAL A 367 -1.77 -48.36 -3.56
C VAL A 367 -0.29 -48.27 -3.97
N PRO A 368 0.11 -48.83 -5.11
CA PRO A 368 1.44 -48.58 -5.67
C PRO A 368 1.69 -47.09 -5.91
N ALA A 369 2.83 -46.56 -5.45
CA ALA A 369 3.16 -45.13 -5.59
C ALA A 369 3.30 -44.70 -7.06
N ASN A 370 3.60 -45.63 -7.96
CA ASN A 370 3.68 -45.39 -9.40
C ASN A 370 2.33 -45.01 -10.05
N GLN A 371 1.21 -45.21 -9.35
CA GLN A 371 -0.10 -44.71 -9.76
C GLN A 371 -0.21 -43.19 -9.58
N ILE A 372 0.57 -42.60 -8.67
CA ILE A 372 0.63 -41.14 -8.46
C ILE A 372 1.55 -40.50 -9.50
N HIS A 373 2.73 -41.06 -9.67
CA HIS A 373 3.64 -40.71 -10.77
C HIS A 373 4.57 -41.89 -11.07
N ARG A 374 4.77 -42.19 -12.36
CA ARG A 374 5.50 -43.38 -12.84
C ARG A 374 6.91 -43.58 -12.26
N SER A 375 7.60 -42.50 -11.84
CA SER A 375 8.96 -42.57 -11.27
C SER A 375 8.99 -42.84 -9.77
N LEU A 376 7.83 -42.85 -9.10
CA LEU A 376 7.75 -43.04 -7.66
C LEU A 376 7.84 -44.54 -7.30
N PRO A 377 8.82 -44.94 -6.47
CA PRO A 377 8.92 -46.31 -5.98
C PRO A 377 8.02 -46.54 -4.75
N GLY A 378 7.78 -47.81 -4.44
CA GLY A 378 7.13 -48.22 -3.20
C GLY A 378 5.61 -48.03 -3.20
N SER A 379 5.08 -47.75 -2.01
CA SER A 379 3.65 -47.69 -1.74
C SER A 379 3.20 -46.31 -1.28
N ALA A 380 1.94 -45.99 -1.58
CA ALA A 380 1.26 -44.80 -1.11
C ALA A 380 0.00 -45.18 -0.33
N THR A 381 -0.22 -44.60 0.85
CA THR A 381 -1.51 -44.72 1.56
C THR A 381 -2.40 -43.55 1.16
N THR A 382 -3.63 -43.80 0.71
CA THR A 382 -4.57 -42.72 0.48
C THR A 382 -5.02 -42.11 1.82
N LEU A 383 -5.14 -40.79 1.89
CA LEU A 383 -5.62 -40.09 3.07
C LEU A 383 -6.77 -39.19 2.67
N THR A 384 -7.84 -39.20 3.45
CA THR A 384 -8.90 -38.19 3.34
C THR A 384 -8.79 -37.27 4.53
N CYS A 385 -8.54 -35.98 4.29
CA CYS A 385 -8.42 -34.99 5.34
C CYS A 385 -9.45 -33.87 5.20
N THR A 386 -10.07 -33.51 6.31
CA THR A 386 -11.04 -32.42 6.39
C THR A 386 -10.54 -31.39 7.38
N GLN A 387 -10.34 -30.15 6.90
CA GLN A 387 -10.11 -29.01 7.76
C GLN A 387 -11.44 -28.56 8.38
N GLU A 388 -11.42 -28.10 9.62
CA GLU A 388 -12.61 -27.56 10.29
C GLU A 388 -13.24 -26.43 9.45
N GLY A 389 -14.50 -26.61 9.02
CA GLY A 389 -15.21 -25.68 8.14
C GLY A 389 -14.78 -25.69 6.66
N GLY A 390 -13.88 -26.60 6.26
CA GLY A 390 -13.35 -26.70 4.89
C GLY A 390 -13.89 -27.88 4.08
N THR A 391 -13.60 -27.90 2.79
CA THR A 391 -13.88 -29.05 1.92
C THR A 391 -12.90 -30.19 2.18
N PRO A 392 -13.33 -31.46 2.05
CA PRO A 392 -12.43 -32.60 2.10
C PRO A 392 -11.37 -32.53 1.00
N ARG A 393 -10.14 -32.90 1.37
CA ARG A 393 -8.99 -33.05 0.47
C ARG A 393 -8.48 -34.48 0.54
N GLU A 394 -8.11 -35.03 -0.61
CA GLU A 394 -7.50 -36.35 -0.70
C GLU A 394 -6.00 -36.19 -0.94
N TYR A 395 -5.21 -37.06 -0.30
CA TYR A 395 -3.76 -37.11 -0.43
C TYR A 395 -3.31 -38.54 -0.71
N ALA A 396 -2.17 -38.66 -1.39
CA ALA A 396 -1.38 -39.88 -1.43
C ALA A 396 -0.16 -39.69 -0.53
N PHE A 397 -0.11 -40.42 0.57
CA PHE A 397 1.04 -40.44 1.47
C PHE A 397 2.07 -41.44 0.99
N LEU A 398 3.13 -40.94 0.36
CA LEU A 398 4.24 -41.72 -0.18
C LEU A 398 5.08 -42.28 0.98
N GLN A 399 4.84 -43.54 1.33
CA GLN A 399 5.38 -44.13 2.56
C GLN A 399 6.90 -44.09 2.56
N ASP A 400 7.55 -44.51 1.47
CA ASP A 400 9.02 -44.53 1.35
C ASP A 400 9.65 -43.15 1.50
N LEU A 401 8.93 -42.08 1.14
CA LEU A 401 9.44 -40.72 1.15
C LEU A 401 9.05 -39.94 2.40
N GLY A 402 8.00 -40.35 3.12
CA GLY A 402 7.43 -39.57 4.22
C GLY A 402 6.85 -38.23 3.75
N LEU A 403 6.09 -38.26 2.65
CA LEU A 403 5.54 -37.09 1.96
C LEU A 403 4.08 -37.33 1.55
N ALA A 404 3.17 -36.46 1.96
CA ALA A 404 1.83 -36.39 1.42
C ALA A 404 1.77 -35.47 0.19
N LEU A 405 1.27 -36.00 -0.92
CA LEU A 405 0.92 -35.21 -2.10
C LEU A 405 -0.59 -35.11 -2.20
N MET A 406 -1.11 -33.90 -2.33
CA MET A 406 -2.55 -33.71 -2.53
C MET A 406 -2.95 -34.22 -3.93
N THR A 407 -3.95 -35.08 -4.00
CA THR A 407 -4.47 -35.66 -5.25
C THR A 407 -5.83 -35.08 -5.63
N LYS A 408 -6.55 -34.50 -4.66
CA LYS A 408 -7.87 -33.91 -4.90
C LYS A 408 -8.22 -32.82 -3.88
N GLU A 409 -8.92 -31.80 -4.34
CA GLU A 409 -9.53 -30.76 -3.50
C GLU A 409 -10.97 -30.51 -3.95
N GLY A 410 -11.95 -30.88 -3.11
CA GLY A 410 -13.35 -30.90 -3.55
C GLY A 410 -13.51 -31.80 -4.79
N ASP A 411 -14.02 -31.26 -5.90
CA ASP A 411 -14.14 -31.96 -7.18
C ASP A 411 -12.91 -31.81 -8.09
N ALA A 412 -11.94 -30.96 -7.71
CA ALA A 412 -10.77 -30.69 -8.53
C ALA A 412 -9.73 -31.81 -8.39
N GLN A 413 -9.33 -32.37 -9.54
CA GLN A 413 -8.24 -33.34 -9.62
C GLN A 413 -6.88 -32.65 -9.65
N ILE A 414 -5.90 -33.26 -8.99
CA ILE A 414 -4.53 -32.74 -8.90
C ILE A 414 -3.56 -33.84 -9.32
N THR A 415 -2.69 -33.50 -10.27
CA THR A 415 -1.72 -34.44 -10.85
C THR A 415 -0.31 -33.86 -10.83
N TYR A 416 0.69 -34.73 -10.92
CA TYR A 416 2.11 -34.37 -10.86
C TYR A 416 2.81 -34.82 -12.15
N PRO A 417 2.60 -34.15 -13.29
CA PRO A 417 3.14 -34.58 -14.60
C PRO A 417 4.67 -34.66 -14.67
N GLU A 418 5.38 -33.92 -13.83
CA GLU A 418 6.84 -33.93 -13.74
C GLU A 418 7.26 -34.19 -12.29
N PHE A 419 8.23 -35.09 -12.10
CA PHE A 419 8.70 -35.46 -10.77
C PHE A 419 10.18 -35.89 -10.80
N ALA A 420 11.03 -35.09 -10.17
CA ALA A 420 12.45 -35.38 -9.96
C ALA A 420 12.71 -35.60 -8.46
N LEU A 421 13.35 -36.71 -8.12
CA LEU A 421 13.64 -37.13 -6.74
C LEU A 421 15.14 -37.34 -6.56
N THR A 422 15.69 -36.73 -5.52
CA THR A 422 17.04 -36.95 -5.00
C THR A 422 16.92 -37.52 -3.59
N ARG A 423 17.61 -38.63 -3.31
CA ARG A 423 17.55 -39.29 -2.00
C ARG A 423 18.57 -38.73 -1.02
#